data_AF-A0A1M2VP97-F1
#
_entry.id   AF-A0A1M2VP97-F1
#
_cell.length_a   1.000
_cell.length_b   1.000
_cell.length_c   1.000
_cell.angle_alpha   90.00
_cell.angle_beta   90.00
_cell.angle_gamma   90.00
#
_symmetry.space_group_name_H-M   'P 1'
#
loop_
_entity.id
_entity.type
_entity.pdbx_description
1 polymer ?
#
loop_
_entity_poly.entity_id
_entity_poly.type
_entity_poly.pdbx_seq_one_letter_code
_entity_poly.pdbx_strand_id
1 'polypeptide(L)' 'MQYGARWRRHRRMLWQQFHPGKVDNYKPVQRDFTRKLLAGLLERPEKVKQLLQ' A
#
# COMPACT_ATOMS: atom_id res chain seq x y z
N MET A 1 22.67 4.81 21.20
CA MET A 1 22.18 4.10 19.99
C MET A 1 21.08 4.92 19.36
N GLN A 2 21.23 5.34 18.10
CA GLN A 2 20.34 6.31 17.40
C GLN A 2 18.89 5.83 17.17
N TYR A 3 18.54 4.63 17.63
CA TYR A 3 17.19 4.09 17.55
C TYR A 3 16.72 3.66 18.94
N GLY A 4 15.96 4.54 19.61
CA GLY A 4 15.47 4.31 20.97
C GLY A 4 14.40 3.22 21.07
N ALA A 5 13.98 2.90 22.30
CA ALA A 5 12.93 1.91 22.58
C ALA A 5 11.62 2.19 21.84
N ARG A 6 11.29 3.48 21.62
CA ARG A 6 10.13 3.92 20.83
C ARG A 6 10.19 3.42 19.38
N TRP A 7 11.35 3.56 18.72
CA TRP A 7 11.55 3.07 17.36
C TRP A 7 11.35 1.55 17.26
N ARG A 8 11.94 0.79 18.19
CA ARG A 8 11.80 -0.68 18.21
C ARG A 8 10.34 -1.11 18.36
N ARG A 9 9.57 -0.39 19.18
CA ARG A 9 8.14 -0.64 19.37
C ARG A 9 7.35 -0.41 18.09
N HIS A 10 7.53 0.75 17.45
CA HIS A 10 6.83 1.07 16.20
C HIS A 10 7.21 0.11 15.07
N ARG A 11 8.50 -0.22 14.94
CA ARG A 11 8.98 -1.20 13.96
C ARG A 11 8.32 -2.57 14.16
N ARG A 12 8.18 -3.03 15.42
CA ARG A 12 7.51 -4.31 15.71
C ARG A 12 6.03 -4.28 15.33
N MET A 13 5.33 -3.18 15.62
CA MET A 13 3.92 -3.01 15.22
C MET A 13 3.76 -3.03 13.70
N LEU A 14 4.60 -2.30 12.96
CA LEU A 14 4.61 -2.33 11.50
C LEU A 14 4.91 -3.73 10.98
N TRP A 15 5.89 -4.42 11.55
CA TRP A 15 6.24 -5.78 11.12
C TRP A 15 5.09 -6.77 11.30
N GLN A 16 4.24 -6.64 12.34
CA GLN A 16 3.09 -7.52 12.52
C GLN A 16 2.09 -7.45 11.35
N GLN A 17 1.97 -6.31 10.69
CA GLN A 17 1.02 -6.09 9.59
C GLN A 17 1.68 -6.21 8.21
N PHE A 18 2.93 -5.76 8.08
CA PHE A 18 3.62 -5.57 6.81
C PHE A 18 4.84 -6.50 6.62
N HIS A 19 4.92 -7.61 7.36
CA HIS A 19 5.98 -8.59 7.10
C HIS A 19 5.80 -9.26 5.73
N PRO A 20 6.88 -9.76 5.10
CA PRO A 20 6.83 -10.34 3.76
C PRO A 20 5.73 -11.42 3.57
N GLY A 21 5.51 -12.26 4.58
CA GLY A 21 4.43 -13.25 4.56
C GLY A 21 2.99 -12.71 4.53
N LYS A 22 2.75 -11.41 4.73
CA LYS A 22 1.44 -10.77 4.55
C LYS A 22 1.27 -10.17 3.16
N VAL A 23 2.33 -10.02 2.38
CA VAL A 23 2.29 -9.37 1.05
C VAL A 23 1.27 -10.06 0.14
N ASP A 24 1.22 -11.39 0.16
CA ASP A 24 0.26 -12.16 -0.64
C ASP A 24 -1.20 -11.90 -0.26
N ASN A 25 -1.47 -11.58 1.02
CA ASN A 25 -2.83 -11.26 1.47
C ASN A 25 -3.33 -9.91 0.93
N TYR A 26 -2.41 -9.00 0.59
CA TYR A 26 -2.75 -7.70 0.00
C TYR A 26 -2.87 -7.75 -1.53
N LYS A 27 -2.34 -8.79 -2.20
CA LYS A 27 -2.41 -8.92 -3.66
C LYS A 27 -3.83 -8.80 -4.24
N PRO A 28 -4.88 -9.41 -3.67
CA PRO A 28 -6.23 -9.27 -4.20
C PRO A 28 -6.73 -7.83 -4.17
N VAL A 29 -6.48 -7.12 -3.06
CA VAL A 29 -6.87 -5.71 -2.87
C VAL A 29 -6.08 -4.81 -3.83
N GLN A 30 -4.76 -4.98 -3.89
CA GLN A 30 -3.91 -4.24 -4.82
C GLN A 30 -4.37 -4.43 -6.26
N ARG A 31 -4.67 -5.66 -6.66
CA ARG A 31 -5.15 -5.98 -8.02
C ARG A 31 -6.49 -5.31 -8.33
N ASP A 32 -7.42 -5.27 -7.38
CA ASP A 32 -8.71 -4.59 -7.56
C ASP A 32 -8.52 -3.08 -7.77
N PHE A 33 -7.72 -2.44 -6.92
CA PHE A 33 -7.39 -1.03 -7.07
C PHE A 33 -6.66 -0.74 -8.39
N THR A 34 -5.70 -1.59 -8.78
CA THR A 34 -5.01 -1.45 -10.07
C THR A 34 -5.98 -1.54 -11.25
N ARG A 35 -6.93 -2.47 -11.23
CA ARG A 35 -7.94 -2.59 -12.30
C ARG A 35 -8.81 -1.33 -12.40
N LYS A 36 -9.26 -0.80 -11.26
CA LYS A 36 -10.05 0.45 -11.21
C LYS A 36 -9.25 1.64 -11.73
N LEU A 37 -7.98 1.74 -11.35
CA LEU A 37 -7.08 2.77 -11.84
C LEU A 37 -6.91 2.70 -13.37
N LEU A 38 -6.66 1.50 -13.91
CA LEU A 38 -6.48 1.28 -15.35
C LEU A 38 -7.77 1.54 -16.15
N ALA A 39 -8.93 1.13 -15.62
CA ALA A 39 -10.22 1.44 -16.23
C ALA A 39 -10.46 2.96 -16.27
N GLY A 40 -10.22 3.65 -15.16
CA GLY A 40 -10.32 5.11 -15.10
C GLY A 40 -9.33 5.83 -16.02
N LEU A 41 -8.11 5.31 -16.14
CA LEU A 41 -7.10 5.82 -17.09
C LEU A 41 -7.57 5.67 -18.54
N LEU A 42 -8.15 4.53 -18.89
CA LEU A 42 -8.65 4.27 -20.24
C LEU A 42 -9.82 5.19 -20.61
N GLU A 43 -10.74 5.42 -19.67
CA GLU A 43 -11.92 6.26 -19.90
C GLU A 43 -11.58 7.75 -19.90
N ARG A 44 -10.75 8.21 -18.95
CA ARG A 44 -10.45 9.63 -18.72
C ARG A 44 -9.02 9.81 -18.20
N PRO A 45 -8.01 9.80 -19.10
CA PRO A 45 -6.60 9.85 -18.71
C PRO A 45 -6.25 11.11 -17.89
N GLU A 46 -6.92 12.23 -18.16
CA GLU A 46 -6.80 13.50 -17.42
C GLU A 46 -7.06 13.35 -15.91
N LYS A 47 -7.92 12.39 -15.52
CA LYS A 47 -8.40 12.22 -14.14
C LYS A 47 -7.55 11.27 -13.31
N VAL A 48 -6.53 10.63 -13.88
CA VAL A 48 -5.71 9.65 -13.14
C VAL A 48 -5.01 10.28 -11.94
N LYS A 49 -4.63 11.55 -12.01
CA LYS A 49 -4.08 12.27 -10.85
C LYS A 49 -5.06 12.35 -9.68
N GLN A 50 -6.37 12.39 -9.92
CA GLN A 50 -7.40 12.42 -8.88
C GLN A 50 -7.64 11.05 -8.25
N LEU A 51 -7.36 9.97 -8.97
CA LEU A 51 -7.45 8.59 -8.46
C LEU A 51 -6.24 8.18 -7.60
N LEU A 52 -5.18 8.99 -7.59
CA LEU A 52 -3.93 8.76 -6.84
C LEU A 52 -3.82 9.65 -5.58
N GLN A 53 -4.86 10.43 -5.25
CA GLN A 53 -4.96 11.25 -4.04
C GLN A 53 -5.88 10.62 -3.01
#